data_AF-A0A9E5CZM7-F1
#
_entry.id   AF-A0A9E5CZM7-F1
#
_cell.length_a   1.000
_cell.length_b   1.000
_cell.length_c   1.000
_cell.angle_alpha   90.00
_cell.angle_beta   90.00
_cell.angle_gamma   90.00
#
_symmetry.space_group_name_H-M   'P 1'
#
loop_
_entity.id
_entity.type
_entity.pdbx_description
1 polymer ?
#
loop_
_entity_poly.entity_id
_entity_poly.type
_entity_poly.pdbx_seq_one_letter_code
_entity_poly.pdbx_strand_id
1 'polypeptide(L)'
;MTKPGLGSGALVGGLLTAPLIGLMFLARQLFGLAFVPFELVDWITRILPGDVVTFGIDLMIDTMLFVGANVANTAKTAEQVTAVLLFLFGGVVVGALFFGIMEARRGTPDVTAGLVLGALFGLPLAGISIALGQSNVVPALNLLWAIGLFLGWGVATSKACARLLPPYPEIVDEGEKARSVEHINRRQFLITLG
;
A
#
# COMPACT_ATOMS: atom_id res chain seq x y z
N MET A 1 26.51 0.90 -5.06
CA MET A 1 25.09 1.18 -5.38
C MET A 1 24.25 0.25 -4.53
N THR A 2 23.47 0.79 -3.59
CA THR A 2 22.64 0.01 -2.66
C THR A 2 21.58 -0.77 -3.44
N LYS A 3 21.41 -2.06 -3.14
CA LYS A 3 20.37 -2.89 -3.76
C LYS A 3 18.99 -2.25 -3.50
N PRO A 4 18.14 -2.09 -4.53
CA PRO A 4 16.81 -1.53 -4.37
C PRO A 4 15.94 -2.52 -3.61
N GLY A 5 15.95 -2.41 -2.28
CA GLY A 5 15.19 -3.26 -1.38
C GLY A 5 14.25 -2.45 -0.52
N LEU A 6 14.42 -2.57 0.79
CA LEU A 6 13.55 -1.95 1.79
C LEU A 6 13.47 -0.41 1.68
N GLY A 7 14.60 0.26 1.46
CA GLY A 7 14.67 1.72 1.36
C GLY A 7 13.97 2.28 0.12
N SER A 8 14.14 1.62 -1.03
CA SER A 8 13.43 1.97 -2.26
C SER A 8 11.92 1.75 -2.10
N GLY A 9 11.53 0.65 -1.45
CA GLY A 9 10.12 0.39 -1.13
C GLY A 9 9.49 1.43 -0.21
N ALA A 10 10.22 1.86 0.83
CA ALA A 10 9.78 2.93 1.73
C ALA A 10 9.52 4.23 0.97
N LEU A 11 10.45 4.63 0.11
CA LEU A 11 10.35 5.83 -0.70
C LEU A 11 9.20 5.76 -1.71
N VAL A 12 9.05 4.63 -2.42
CA VAL A 12 7.94 4.41 -3.36
C VAL A 12 6.60 4.40 -2.62
N GLY A 13 6.53 3.73 -1.47
CA GLY A 13 5.34 3.71 -0.62
C GLY A 13 4.92 5.10 -0.20
N GLY A 14 5.84 5.93 0.28
CA GLY A 14 5.57 7.32 0.61
C GLY A 14 5.13 8.16 -0.59
N LEU A 15 5.88 8.08 -1.70
CA LEU A 15 5.61 8.86 -2.92
C LEU A 15 4.30 8.49 -3.62
N LEU A 16 3.83 7.25 -3.53
CA LEU A 16 2.54 6.84 -4.09
C LEU A 16 1.39 7.07 -3.11
N THR A 17 1.66 7.04 -1.80
CA THR A 17 0.63 7.30 -0.78
C THR A 17 0.31 8.78 -0.66
N ALA A 18 1.28 9.68 -0.85
CA ALA A 18 1.02 11.13 -0.86
C ALA A 18 -0.03 11.58 -1.91
N PRO A 19 0.06 11.22 -3.21
CA PRO A 19 -0.98 11.54 -4.19
C PRO A 19 -2.28 10.77 -3.93
N LEU A 20 -2.23 9.55 -3.38
CA LEU A 20 -3.43 8.83 -2.94
C LEU A 20 -4.19 9.64 -1.87
N ILE A 21 -3.50 10.16 -0.86
CA ILE A 21 -4.07 11.06 0.15
C ILE A 21 -4.65 12.31 -0.52
N GLY A 22 -3.92 12.93 -1.44
CA GLY A 22 -4.40 14.09 -2.19
C GLY A 22 -5.71 13.81 -2.95
N LEU A 23 -5.80 12.67 -3.64
CA LEU A 23 -7.01 12.26 -4.36
C LEU A 23 -8.20 12.04 -3.41
N MET A 24 -7.98 11.38 -2.27
CA MET A 24 -9.03 11.21 -1.27
C MET A 24 -9.50 12.56 -0.70
N PHE A 25 -8.57 13.48 -0.44
CA PHE A 25 -8.90 14.81 0.07
C PHE A 25 -9.72 15.61 -0.95
N LEU A 26 -9.30 15.61 -2.22
CA LEU A 26 -10.04 16.26 -3.30
C LEU A 26 -11.44 15.65 -3.48
N ALA A 27 -11.55 14.32 -3.43
CA ALA A 27 -12.82 13.63 -3.53
C ALA A 27 -13.77 13.96 -2.38
N ARG A 28 -13.26 14.09 -1.16
CA ARG A 28 -14.03 14.58 -0.01
C ARG A 28 -14.51 16.00 -0.22
N GLN A 29 -13.64 16.89 -0.68
CA GLN A 29 -13.98 18.31 -0.87
C GLN A 29 -15.00 18.54 -2.00
N LEU A 30 -14.90 17.78 -3.10
CA LEU A 30 -15.72 17.96 -4.29
C LEU A 30 -17.03 17.17 -4.26
N PHE A 31 -17.01 15.96 -3.69
CA PHE A 31 -18.13 15.02 -3.77
C PHE A 31 -18.63 14.55 -2.40
N GLY A 32 -18.00 14.94 -1.29
CA GLY A 32 -18.38 14.46 0.04
C GLY A 32 -18.07 12.97 0.27
N LEU A 33 -17.14 12.41 -0.50
CA LEU A 33 -16.63 11.05 -0.30
C LEU A 33 -15.85 10.93 1.02
N ALA A 34 -15.72 9.71 1.52
CA ALA A 34 -14.94 9.42 2.71
C ALA A 34 -13.48 9.87 2.59
N PHE A 35 -12.90 10.27 3.71
CA PHE A 35 -11.46 10.51 3.80
C PHE A 35 -10.85 9.52 4.79
N VAL A 36 -10.40 8.41 4.21
CA VAL A 36 -9.90 7.23 4.93
C VAL A 36 -8.87 7.56 6.01
N PRO A 37 -7.92 8.51 5.84
CA PRO A 37 -6.97 8.83 6.91
C PRO A 37 -7.64 9.23 8.24
N PHE A 38 -8.70 10.04 8.19
CA PHE A 38 -9.40 10.46 9.41
C PHE A 38 -10.24 9.33 10.00
N GLU A 39 -10.92 8.57 9.14
CA GLU A 39 -11.75 7.43 9.54
C GLU A 39 -10.92 6.29 10.14
N LEU A 40 -9.71 6.06 9.63
CA LEU A 40 -8.79 5.09 10.20
C LEU A 40 -8.40 5.47 11.63
N VAL A 41 -8.02 6.72 11.87
CA VAL A 41 -7.65 7.16 13.23
C VAL A 41 -8.85 7.12 14.17
N ASP A 42 -10.02 7.58 13.74
CA ASP A 42 -11.26 7.47 14.52
C ASP A 42 -11.61 6.01 14.85
N TRP A 43 -11.43 5.09 13.90
CA TRP A 43 -11.64 3.67 14.18
C TRP A 43 -10.61 3.11 15.17
N ILE A 44 -9.33 3.46 15.02
CA ILE A 44 -8.26 3.04 15.92
C ILE A 44 -8.52 3.54 17.35
N THR A 45 -8.88 4.81 17.55
CA THR A 45 -9.12 5.37 18.89
C THR A 45 -10.33 4.74 19.59
N ARG A 46 -11.28 4.16 18.85
CA ARG A 46 -12.42 3.43 19.42
C ARG A 46 -12.08 2.02 19.91
N ILE A 47 -10.98 1.43 19.45
CA ILE A 47 -10.58 0.05 19.80
C ILE A 47 -9.34 0.00 20.70
N LEU A 48 -8.55 1.06 20.75
CA LEU A 48 -7.37 1.13 21.60
C LEU A 48 -7.76 1.22 23.09
N PRO A 49 -6.93 0.65 23.99
CA PRO A 49 -7.09 0.87 25.42
C PRO A 49 -7.03 2.37 25.75
N GLY A 50 -7.84 2.82 26.70
CA GLY A 50 -7.95 4.23 27.09
C GLY A 50 -6.59 4.87 27.36
N ASP A 51 -5.70 4.17 28.07
CA ASP A 51 -4.35 4.65 28.41
C ASP A 51 -3.48 4.95 27.18
N VAL A 52 -3.65 4.19 26.08
CA VAL A 52 -2.90 4.41 24.83
C VAL A 52 -3.43 5.64 24.11
N VAL A 53 -4.75 5.84 24.14
CA VAL A 53 -5.39 7.02 23.55
C VAL A 53 -5.00 8.29 24.33
N THR A 54 -5.04 8.25 25.66
CA THR A 54 -4.63 9.39 26.49
C THR A 54 -3.14 9.70 26.31
N PHE A 55 -2.27 8.68 26.26
CA PHE A 55 -0.85 8.90 25.94
C PHE A 55 -0.65 9.65 24.61
N GLY A 56 -1.39 9.29 23.56
CA GLY A 56 -1.32 9.99 22.28
C GLY A 56 -1.83 11.43 22.35
N ILE A 57 -2.92 11.67 23.08
CA ILE A 57 -3.47 13.01 23.30
C ILE A 57 -2.49 13.88 24.10
N ASP A 58 -1.92 13.35 25.18
CA ASP A 58 -0.96 14.04 26.02
C ASP A 58 0.30 14.40 25.23
N LEU A 59 0.84 13.46 24.43
CA LEU A 59 1.96 13.73 23.53
C LEU A 59 1.64 14.85 22.53
N MET A 60 0.43 14.87 21.98
CA MET A 60 -0.02 15.91 21.06
C MET A 60 -0.11 17.28 21.76
N ILE A 61 -0.68 17.32 22.96
CA ILE A 61 -0.79 18.54 23.78
C ILE A 61 0.59 19.05 24.17
N ASP A 62 1.46 18.19 24.69
CA ASP A 62 2.84 18.53 25.08
C ASP A 62 3.64 19.06 23.90
N THR A 63 3.51 18.45 22.72
CA THR A 63 4.16 18.93 21.50
C THR A 63 3.66 20.32 21.12
N MET A 64 2.35 20.58 21.22
CA MET A 64 1.78 21.90 20.97
C MET A 64 2.30 22.95 21.97
N LEU A 65 2.31 22.62 23.27
CA LEU A 65 2.83 23.51 24.31
C LEU A 65 4.33 23.77 24.13
N PHE A 66 5.11 22.75 23.75
CA PHE A 66 6.55 22.88 23.48
C PHE A 66 6.86 23.86 22.35
N VAL A 67 6.05 23.88 21.28
CA VAL A 67 6.21 24.85 20.18
C VAL A 67 5.48 26.18 20.42
N GLY A 68 4.87 26.36 21.60
CA GLY A 68 4.15 27.59 21.98
C GLY A 68 2.78 27.77 21.30
N ALA A 69 2.18 26.70 20.78
CA ALA A 69 0.87 26.74 20.13
C ALA A 69 -0.28 26.78 21.14
N ASN A 70 -1.37 27.45 20.77
CA ASN A 70 -2.60 27.46 21.57
C ASN A 70 -3.39 26.15 21.33
N VAL A 71 -3.47 25.31 22.35
CA VAL A 71 -4.14 24.00 22.27
C VAL A 71 -5.59 24.12 21.80
N ALA A 72 -6.36 25.07 22.33
CA ALA A 72 -7.79 25.21 21.98
C ALA A 72 -8.01 25.53 20.50
N ASN A 73 -7.12 26.31 19.89
CA ASN A 73 -7.23 26.70 18.49
C ASN A 73 -6.54 25.72 17.52
N THR A 74 -5.59 24.92 18.00
CA THR A 74 -4.73 24.07 17.15
C THR A 74 -5.03 22.59 17.27
N ALA A 75 -5.68 22.12 18.34
CA ALA A 75 -5.93 20.69 18.57
C ALA A 75 -6.58 20.00 17.37
N LYS A 76 -7.61 20.61 16.76
CA LYS A 76 -8.29 19.97 15.62
C LYS A 76 -7.37 19.82 14.40
N THR A 77 -6.56 20.82 14.13
CA THR A 77 -5.56 20.78 13.05
C THR A 77 -4.49 19.73 13.36
N ALA A 78 -4.04 19.64 14.61
CA ALA A 78 -3.05 18.66 15.04
C ALA A 78 -3.57 17.21 14.87
N GLU A 79 -4.82 16.93 15.22
CA GLU A 79 -5.47 15.64 14.96
C GLU A 79 -5.44 15.29 13.47
N GLN A 80 -5.85 16.24 12.62
CA GLN A 80 -5.91 16.04 11.17
C GLN A 80 -4.52 15.80 10.56
N VAL A 81 -3.53 16.58 10.98
CA VAL A 81 -2.13 16.41 10.56
C VAL A 81 -1.62 15.03 10.99
N THR A 82 -1.88 14.64 12.24
CA THR A 82 -1.48 13.34 12.79
C THR A 82 -2.10 12.19 11.99
N ALA A 83 -3.39 12.28 11.65
CA ALA A 83 -4.06 11.27 10.84
C ALA A 83 -3.47 11.13 9.44
N VAL A 84 -3.16 12.25 8.78
CA VAL A 84 -2.47 12.24 7.47
C VAL A 84 -1.07 11.64 7.58
N LEU A 85 -0.30 12.02 8.60
CA LEU A 85 1.05 11.52 8.82
C LEU A 85 1.08 10.02 9.15
N LEU A 86 0.17 9.53 10.00
CA LEU A 86 0.05 8.11 10.33
C LEU A 86 -0.33 7.30 9.09
N PHE A 87 -1.26 7.80 8.27
CA PHE A 87 -1.65 7.12 7.04
C PHE A 87 -0.51 7.09 6.02
N LEU A 88 0.20 8.21 5.84
CA LEU A 88 1.39 8.28 4.99
C LEU A 88 2.49 7.32 5.46
N PHE A 89 2.75 7.29 6.77
CA PHE A 89 3.71 6.37 7.38
C PHE A 89 3.30 4.91 7.17
N GLY A 90 2.01 4.59 7.29
CA GLY A 90 1.47 3.28 6.92
C GLY A 90 1.84 2.91 5.47
N GLY A 91 1.63 3.82 4.52
CA GLY A 91 2.03 3.62 3.13
C GLY A 91 3.53 3.38 2.93
N VAL A 92 4.39 4.11 3.66
CA VAL A 92 5.85 3.88 3.70
C VAL A 92 6.17 2.48 4.19
N VAL A 93 5.60 2.05 5.31
CA VAL A 93 5.82 0.72 5.89
C VAL A 93 5.36 -0.37 4.92
N VAL A 94 4.18 -0.23 4.34
CA VAL A 94 3.65 -1.21 3.39
C VAL A 94 4.52 -1.32 2.14
N GLY A 95 4.96 -0.19 1.57
CA GLY A 95 5.88 -0.19 0.43
C GLY A 95 7.21 -0.85 0.76
N ALA A 96 7.79 -0.55 1.93
CA ALA A 96 9.02 -1.14 2.41
C ALA A 96 8.91 -2.66 2.56
N LEU A 97 7.82 -3.14 3.18
CA LEU A 97 7.53 -4.56 3.37
C LEU A 97 7.33 -5.27 2.02
N PHE A 98 6.53 -4.68 1.12
CA PHE A 98 6.27 -5.29 -0.18
C PHE A 98 7.55 -5.50 -0.99
N PHE A 99 8.41 -4.46 -1.09
CA PHE A 99 9.69 -4.57 -1.77
C PHE A 99 10.63 -5.58 -1.09
N GLY A 100 10.71 -5.55 0.24
CA GLY A 100 11.53 -6.51 0.99
C GLY A 100 11.09 -7.96 0.77
N ILE A 101 9.78 -8.22 0.71
CA ILE A 101 9.23 -9.56 0.44
C ILE A 101 9.52 -9.99 -1.01
N MET A 102 9.36 -9.10 -1.99
CA MET A 102 9.63 -9.43 -3.40
C MET A 102 11.13 -9.70 -3.63
N GLU A 103 12.01 -8.89 -3.03
CA GLU A 103 13.46 -9.12 -3.09
C GLU A 103 13.83 -10.47 -2.43
N ALA A 104 13.29 -10.76 -1.24
CA ALA A 104 13.56 -12.00 -0.53
C ALA A 104 13.07 -13.25 -1.28
N ARG A 105 11.93 -13.15 -1.97
CA ARG A 105 11.37 -14.24 -2.78
C ARG A 105 11.98 -14.36 -4.17
N ARG A 106 12.84 -13.41 -4.58
CA ARG A 106 13.38 -13.30 -5.95
C ARG A 106 12.26 -13.32 -7.01
N GLY A 107 11.07 -12.84 -6.64
CA GLY A 107 9.90 -12.83 -7.50
C GLY A 107 9.83 -11.55 -8.31
N THR A 108 9.37 -11.64 -9.55
CA THR A 108 8.97 -10.48 -10.33
C THR A 108 7.52 -10.13 -9.98
N PRO A 109 7.25 -8.97 -9.34
CA PRO A 109 5.89 -8.62 -8.99
C PRO A 109 5.07 -8.38 -10.26
N ASP A 110 3.89 -8.99 -10.33
CA ASP A 110 2.96 -8.87 -11.44
C ASP A 110 1.74 -8.01 -11.07
N VAL A 111 0.82 -7.83 -12.01
CA VAL A 111 -0.42 -7.07 -11.77
C VAL A 111 -1.25 -7.74 -10.68
N THR A 112 -1.27 -9.08 -10.62
CA THR A 112 -1.98 -9.85 -9.61
C THR A 112 -1.48 -9.52 -8.21
N ALA A 113 -0.16 -9.51 -7.99
CA ALA A 113 0.46 -9.13 -6.73
C ALA A 113 0.07 -7.69 -6.31
N GLY A 114 -0.02 -6.78 -7.29
CA GLY A 114 -0.49 -5.41 -7.05
C GLY A 114 -1.97 -5.34 -6.66
N LEU A 115 -2.84 -6.12 -7.32
CA LEU A 115 -4.26 -6.21 -6.97
C LEU A 115 -4.45 -6.82 -5.58
N VAL A 116 -3.70 -7.88 -5.25
CA VAL A 116 -3.72 -8.50 -3.91
C VAL A 116 -3.26 -7.51 -2.86
N LEU A 117 -2.18 -6.77 -3.10
CA LEU A 117 -1.71 -5.72 -2.20
C LEU A 117 -2.79 -4.65 -2.00
N GLY A 118 -3.36 -4.13 -3.08
CA GLY A 118 -4.42 -3.13 -3.03
C GLY A 118 -5.66 -3.62 -2.31
N ALA A 119 -6.08 -4.87 -2.53
CA ALA A 119 -7.23 -5.47 -1.87
C ALA A 119 -6.98 -5.71 -0.37
N LEU A 120 -5.80 -6.21 0.00
CA LEU A 120 -5.43 -6.52 1.38
C LEU A 120 -5.49 -5.29 2.28
N PHE A 121 -5.07 -4.12 1.77
CA PHE A 121 -5.13 -2.86 2.51
C PHE A 121 -6.44 -2.11 2.28
N GLY A 122 -6.96 -2.14 1.06
CA GLY A 122 -8.13 -1.37 0.67
C GLY A 122 -9.45 -1.91 1.19
N LEU A 123 -9.65 -3.23 1.23
CA LEU A 123 -10.91 -3.82 1.68
C LEU A 123 -11.17 -3.55 3.18
N PRO A 124 -10.21 -3.76 4.10
CA PRO A 124 -10.41 -3.40 5.50
C PRO A 124 -10.74 -1.91 5.69
N LEU A 125 -10.01 -1.03 5.00
CA LEU A 125 -10.20 0.41 5.09
C LEU A 125 -11.55 0.85 4.50
N ALA A 126 -12.00 0.25 3.40
CA ALA A 126 -13.33 0.48 2.85
C ALA A 126 -14.43 -0.03 3.80
N GLY A 127 -14.20 -1.16 4.47
CA GLY A 127 -15.10 -1.69 5.50
C GLY A 127 -15.23 -0.74 6.69
N ILE A 128 -14.12 -0.20 7.20
CA ILE A 128 -14.11 0.84 8.24
C ILE A 128 -14.92 2.05 7.78
N SER A 129 -14.70 2.48 6.54
CA SER A 129 -15.38 3.66 5.99
C SER A 129 -16.91 3.51 5.94
N ILE A 130 -17.39 2.34 5.52
CA ILE A 130 -18.82 2.02 5.55
C ILE A 130 -19.33 1.96 7.00
N ALA A 131 -18.58 1.32 7.90
CA ALA A 131 -19.00 1.14 9.29
C ALA A 131 -19.12 2.47 10.05
N LEU A 132 -18.26 3.45 9.74
CA LEU A 132 -18.31 4.78 10.35
C LEU A 132 -19.32 5.71 9.70
N GLY A 133 -19.65 5.50 8.42
CA GLY A 133 -20.73 6.23 7.74
C GLY A 133 -20.50 7.75 7.61
N GLN A 134 -19.24 8.21 7.58
CA GLN A 134 -18.90 9.64 7.55
C GLN A 134 -18.99 10.30 6.17
N SER A 135 -19.33 9.54 5.13
CA SER A 135 -19.49 10.06 3.77
C SER A 135 -20.90 10.62 3.55
N ASN A 136 -21.01 11.68 2.75
CA ASN A 136 -22.28 12.30 2.36
C ASN A 136 -22.94 11.64 1.14
N VAL A 137 -22.31 10.62 0.54
CA VAL A 137 -22.84 9.91 -0.64
C VAL A 137 -23.35 8.54 -0.27
N VAL A 138 -24.06 7.90 -1.21
CA VAL A 138 -24.54 6.52 -1.03
C VAL A 138 -23.37 5.56 -0.75
N PRO A 139 -23.50 4.62 0.22
CA PRO A 139 -22.38 3.77 0.66
C PRO A 139 -21.72 2.96 -0.47
N ALA A 140 -22.50 2.52 -1.46
CA ALA A 140 -22.00 1.80 -2.61
C ALA A 140 -21.00 2.63 -3.45
N LEU A 141 -21.26 3.93 -3.62
CA LEU A 141 -20.35 4.82 -4.35
C LEU A 141 -19.04 5.03 -3.58
N ASN A 142 -19.14 5.22 -2.26
CA ASN A 142 -17.98 5.35 -1.39
C ASN A 142 -17.11 4.09 -1.39
N LEU A 143 -17.75 2.91 -1.36
CA LEU A 143 -17.08 1.61 -1.47
C LEU A 143 -16.34 1.44 -2.79
N LEU A 144 -17.03 1.70 -3.92
CA LEU A 144 -16.44 1.58 -5.25
C LEU A 144 -15.25 2.53 -5.42
N TRP A 145 -15.37 3.75 -4.91
CA TRP A 145 -14.29 4.73 -4.90
C TRP A 145 -13.07 4.25 -4.11
N ALA A 146 -13.28 3.79 -2.87
CA ALA A 146 -12.20 3.29 -2.02
C ALA A 146 -11.50 2.07 -2.65
N ILE A 147 -12.27 1.09 -3.12
CA ILE A 147 -11.73 -0.09 -3.80
C ILE A 147 -10.90 0.33 -5.02
N GLY A 148 -11.45 1.20 -5.89
CA GLY A 148 -10.76 1.67 -7.08
C GLY A 148 -9.43 2.34 -6.77
N LEU A 149 -9.41 3.21 -5.76
CA LEU A 149 -8.20 3.90 -5.32
C LEU A 149 -7.13 2.92 -4.79
N PHE A 150 -7.49 2.01 -3.89
CA PHE A 150 -6.53 1.10 -3.29
C PHE A 150 -6.02 0.04 -4.27
N LEU A 151 -6.88 -0.48 -5.16
CA LEU A 151 -6.43 -1.37 -6.23
C LEU A 151 -5.48 -0.65 -7.20
N GLY A 152 -5.81 0.59 -7.58
CA GLY A 152 -4.94 1.42 -8.42
C GLY A 152 -3.58 1.68 -7.75
N TRP A 153 -3.59 2.00 -6.46
CA TRP A 153 -2.38 2.20 -5.66
C TRP A 153 -1.53 0.93 -5.53
N GLY A 154 -2.16 -0.23 -5.29
CA GLY A 154 -1.48 -1.51 -5.21
C GLY A 154 -0.82 -1.91 -6.54
N VAL A 155 -1.52 -1.73 -7.67
CA VAL A 155 -0.97 -1.94 -9.01
C VAL A 155 0.17 -0.97 -9.31
N ALA A 156 0.05 0.30 -8.94
CA ALA A 156 1.11 1.30 -9.11
C ALA A 156 2.37 0.91 -8.31
N THR A 157 2.19 0.45 -7.08
CA THR A 157 3.29 -0.03 -6.22
C THR A 157 3.97 -1.26 -6.80
N SER A 158 3.19 -2.25 -7.26
CA SER A 158 3.72 -3.45 -7.93
C SER A 158 4.52 -3.10 -9.19
N LYS A 159 4.00 -2.22 -10.05
CA LYS A 159 4.70 -1.76 -11.25
C LYS A 159 5.99 -1.00 -10.93
N ALA A 160 5.99 -0.16 -9.89
CA ALA A 160 7.19 0.53 -9.44
C ALA A 160 8.24 -0.48 -8.92
N CYS A 161 7.80 -1.50 -8.19
CA CYS A 161 8.65 -2.58 -7.71
C CYS A 161 9.28 -3.38 -8.87
N ALA A 162 8.48 -3.80 -9.85
CA ALA A 162 8.94 -4.54 -11.02
C ALA A 162 9.96 -3.76 -11.86
N ARG A 163 9.86 -2.42 -11.89
CA ARG A 163 10.81 -1.55 -12.59
C ARG A 163 12.14 -1.36 -11.85
N LEU A 164 12.13 -1.45 -10.52
CA LEU A 164 13.30 -1.17 -9.69
C LEU A 164 14.07 -2.43 -9.31
N LEU A 165 13.39 -3.57 -9.19
CA LEU A 165 14.06 -4.85 -8.94
C LEU A 165 14.66 -5.39 -10.24
N PRO A 166 15.92 -5.88 -10.22
CA PRO A 166 16.53 -6.50 -11.40
C PRO A 166 15.71 -7.72 -11.81
N PRO A 167 15.55 -7.99 -13.13
CA PRO A 167 14.95 -9.22 -13.60
C PRO A 167 15.76 -10.38 -13.03
N TYR A 168 15.12 -11.21 -12.20
CA TYR A 168 15.76 -12.45 -11.81
C TYR A 168 15.68 -13.38 -13.04
N PRO A 169 16.78 -13.96 -13.52
CA PRO A 169 16.70 -14.95 -14.57
C PRO A 169 15.78 -16.06 -14.07
N GLU A 170 14.74 -16.39 -14.84
CA GLU A 170 13.98 -17.62 -14.60
C GLU A 170 15.02 -18.73 -14.42
N ILE A 171 15.00 -19.38 -13.25
CA ILE A 171 15.69 -20.64 -13.10
C ILE A 171 14.90 -21.55 -14.03
N VAL A 172 15.36 -21.67 -15.26
CA VAL A 172 14.93 -22.73 -16.15
C VAL A 172 15.18 -24.00 -15.36
N ASP A 173 14.11 -24.67 -14.95
CA ASP A 173 14.22 -25.94 -14.28
C ASP A 173 14.86 -26.89 -15.31
N GLU A 174 16.17 -27.12 -15.19
CA GLU A 174 16.89 -28.05 -16.06
C GLU A 174 16.26 -29.46 -15.98
N GLY A 175 15.52 -29.76 -14.90
CA GLY A 175 14.71 -30.97 -14.75
C GLY A 175 13.49 -31.03 -15.68
N GLU A 176 12.94 -29.89 -16.12
CA GLU A 176 11.81 -29.83 -17.06
C GLU A 176 12.29 -29.95 -18.51
N LYS A 177 13.44 -29.35 -18.86
CA LYS A 177 14.12 -29.58 -20.15
C LYS A 177 14.60 -31.03 -20.31
N ALA A 178 15.03 -31.69 -19.23
CA ALA A 178 15.39 -33.10 -19.26
C ALA A 178 14.17 -34.04 -19.43
N ARG A 179 12.96 -33.56 -19.14
CA ARG A 179 11.70 -34.31 -19.30
C ARG A 179 10.91 -33.97 -20.55
N SER A 180 11.25 -32.91 -21.27
CA SER A 180 10.73 -32.68 -22.61
C SER A 180 11.41 -33.65 -23.57
N VAL A 181 10.72 -34.74 -23.89
CA VAL A 181 11.08 -35.59 -25.03
C VAL A 181 10.93 -34.71 -26.28
N GLU A 182 12.04 -34.18 -26.78
CA GLU A 182 12.07 -33.60 -28.12
C GLU A 182 11.67 -34.68 -29.11
N HIS A 183 10.54 -34.48 -29.79
CA HIS A 183 10.12 -35.33 -30.90
C HIS A 183 11.10 -35.14 -32.06
N ILE A 184 12.21 -35.88 -32.04
CA ILE A 184 13.21 -35.84 -33.09
C ILE A 184 12.59 -36.46 -34.35
N ASN A 185 12.54 -35.66 -35.41
CA ASN A 185 12.04 -36.10 -36.70
C ASN A 185 12.98 -37.17 -37.29
N ARG A 186 12.44 -38.17 -38.00
CA ARG A 186 13.21 -39.35 -38.45
C ARG A 186 14.46 -39.00 -39.26
N ARG A 187 14.44 -37.87 -39.98
CA ARG A 187 15.58 -37.33 -40.74
C ARG A 187 16.69 -36.80 -39.85
N GLN A 188 16.34 -36.15 -38.74
CA GLN A 188 17.28 -35.57 -37.78
C GLN A 188 18.01 -36.69 -37.00
N PHE A 189 17.29 -37.76 -36.66
CA PHE A 189 17.84 -38.93 -35.97
C PHE A 189 18.99 -39.59 -36.77
N LEU A 190 18.81 -39.77 -38.08
CA LEU A 190 19.81 -40.40 -38.94
C LEU A 190 21.06 -39.55 -39.14
N ILE A 191 20.99 -38.23 -38.93
CA ILE A 191 22.13 -37.31 -39.07
C ILE A 191 22.93 -37.22 -37.77
N THR A 192 22.27 -37.35 -36.62
CA THR A 192 22.92 -37.20 -35.31
C THR A 192 23.55 -38.50 -34.79
N LEU A 193 23.00 -39.66 -35.17
CA LEU A 193 23.42 -40.97 -34.66
C LEU A 193 23.89 -41.96 -35.73
N GLY A 194 23.88 -41.54 -37.01
CA GLY A 194 24.34 -42.32 -38.16
C GLY A 194 25.74 -41.94 -38.61
#